data_AF-A0A947CDH3-F1
#
_entry.id   AF-A0A947CDH3-F1
#
_cell.length_a   1.000
_cell.length_b   1.000
_cell.length_c   1.000
_cell.angle_alpha   90.00
_cell.angle_beta   90.00
_cell.angle_gamma   90.00
#
_symmetry.space_group_name_H-M   'P 1'
#
loop_
_entity.id
_entity.type
_entity.pdbx_description
1 polymer ?
#
loop_
_entity_poly.entity_id
_entity_poly.type
_entity_poly.pdbx_seq_one_letter_code
_entity_poly.pdbx_strand_id
1 'polypeptide(L)'
;MNDDMHENELDILIMRVVEGDASTEEWDTLATRAAADQSVWRLLATAQRDQMDLARLGRVAASVADGVDAPVPRPQPAPVATTAWTGWLGWAVAAVVFLALVINSLTPPQPPAEGGVQAAGLAPIQTAQDALRTYLRKGQEEGTVLSAEPRRVILESRPNPGGDGYELIYIQQIMERAVVPSLYQIEGRDERGRPSLARYRPQRIGRM
;
A
#
# COMPACT_ATOMS: atom_id res chain seq x y z
N MET A 1 -31.27 2.06 -19.54
CA MET A 1 -30.21 1.04 -19.66
C MET A 1 -29.20 1.36 -20.76
N ASN A 2 -29.60 1.88 -21.95
CA ASN A 2 -28.62 2.32 -22.95
C ASN A 2 -28.06 3.74 -22.68
N ASP A 3 -28.79 4.60 -21.97
CA ASP A 3 -28.32 5.96 -21.62
C ASP A 3 -27.09 5.93 -20.72
N ASP A 4 -27.13 5.14 -19.63
CA ASP A 4 -26.05 5.05 -18.64
C ASP A 4 -24.69 4.62 -19.25
N MET A 5 -24.71 3.84 -20.34
CA MET A 5 -23.48 3.38 -21.00
C MET A 5 -22.82 4.50 -21.81
N HIS A 6 -23.61 5.35 -22.48
CA HIS A 6 -23.10 6.46 -23.27
C HIS A 6 -22.57 7.62 -22.41
N GLU A 7 -23.16 7.83 -21.22
CA GLU A 7 -22.64 8.76 -20.22
C GLU A 7 -21.24 8.33 -19.75
N ASN A 8 -21.05 7.04 -19.45
CA ASN A 8 -19.76 6.51 -19.01
C ASN A 8 -18.66 6.64 -20.09
N GLU A 9 -19.00 6.39 -21.36
CA GLU A 9 -18.05 6.61 -22.48
C GLU A 9 -17.60 8.07 -22.60
N LEU A 10 -18.52 9.02 -22.42
CA LEU A 10 -18.20 10.44 -22.49
C LEU A 10 -17.28 10.86 -21.33
N ASP A 11 -17.56 10.38 -20.12
CA ASP A 11 -16.76 10.67 -18.93
C ASP A 11 -15.34 10.13 -19.08
N ILE A 12 -15.17 8.90 -19.60
CA ILE A 12 -13.86 8.32 -19.91
C ILE A 12 -13.11 9.17 -20.94
N LEU A 13 -13.80 9.62 -22.01
CA LEU A 13 -13.21 10.45 -23.06
C LEU A 13 -12.74 11.80 -22.50
N ILE A 14 -13.57 12.45 -21.68
CA ILE A 14 -13.23 13.72 -21.00
C ILE A 14 -12.05 13.52 -20.06
N MET A 15 -12.04 12.45 -19.26
CA MET A 15 -10.95 12.14 -18.34
C MET A 15 -9.61 12.02 -19.09
N ARG A 16 -9.57 11.25 -20.19
CA ARG A 16 -8.35 11.08 -21.00
C ARG A 16 -7.88 12.38 -21.65
N VAL A 17 -8.81 13.24 -22.08
CA VAL A 17 -8.49 14.56 -22.63
C VAL A 17 -7.89 15.47 -21.56
N VAL A 18 -8.45 15.46 -20.35
CA VAL A 18 -7.97 16.23 -19.19
C VAL A 18 -6.58 15.74 -18.74
N GLU A 19 -6.32 14.44 -18.80
CA GLU A 19 -5.02 13.85 -18.50
C GLU A 19 -3.95 14.15 -19.56
N GLY A 20 -4.36 14.51 -20.79
CA GLY A 20 -3.46 14.76 -21.92
C GLY A 20 -3.12 13.50 -22.73
N ASP A 21 -3.80 12.39 -22.48
CA ASP A 21 -3.57 11.07 -23.08
C ASP A 21 -4.59 10.73 -24.20
N ALA A 22 -5.42 11.71 -24.59
CA ALA A 22 -6.35 11.55 -25.70
C ALA A 22 -5.65 11.65 -27.06
N SER A 23 -5.94 10.67 -27.92
CA SER A 23 -5.53 10.66 -29.33
C SER A 23 -6.31 11.69 -30.15
N THR A 24 -5.84 11.98 -31.37
CA THR A 24 -6.53 12.89 -32.29
C THR A 24 -7.95 12.41 -32.63
N GLU A 25 -8.16 11.11 -32.78
CA GLU A 25 -9.49 10.53 -33.06
C GLU A 25 -10.47 10.72 -31.90
N GLU A 26 -9.97 10.65 -30.66
CA GLU A 26 -10.76 10.89 -29.46
C GLU A 26 -11.13 12.37 -29.32
N TRP A 27 -10.22 13.27 -29.70
CA TRP A 27 -10.51 14.70 -29.80
C TRP A 27 -11.60 15.00 -30.83
N ASP A 28 -11.54 14.39 -32.01
CA ASP A 28 -12.57 14.54 -33.05
C ASP A 28 -13.92 13.96 -32.60
N THR A 29 -13.90 12.84 -31.87
CA THR A 29 -15.09 12.23 -31.27
C THR A 29 -15.72 13.16 -30.23
N LEU A 30 -14.92 13.76 -29.34
CA LEU A 30 -15.39 14.72 -28.34
C LEU A 30 -15.98 15.95 -29.04
N ALA A 31 -15.29 16.49 -30.04
CA ALA A 31 -15.75 17.67 -30.80
C ALA A 31 -17.07 17.40 -31.51
N THR A 32 -17.24 16.20 -32.10
CA THR A 32 -18.48 15.78 -32.75
C THR A 32 -19.63 15.70 -31.75
N ARG A 33 -19.41 15.08 -30.57
CA ARG A 33 -20.42 15.03 -29.50
C ARG A 33 -20.76 16.43 -28.98
N ALA A 34 -19.75 17.27 -28.80
CA ALA A 34 -19.93 18.62 -28.27
C ALA A 34 -20.59 19.60 -29.28
N ALA A 35 -20.52 19.29 -30.58
CA ALA A 35 -21.29 19.99 -31.61
C ALA A 35 -22.80 19.67 -31.53
N ALA A 36 -23.15 18.45 -31.10
CA ALA A 36 -24.54 18.06 -30.83
C ALA A 36 -25.03 18.56 -29.46
N ASP A 37 -24.15 18.58 -28.45
CA ASP A 37 -24.45 19.09 -27.11
C ASP A 37 -23.36 20.01 -26.57
N GLN A 38 -23.68 21.30 -26.46
CA GLN A 38 -22.76 22.32 -25.94
C GLN A 38 -22.42 22.14 -24.45
N SER A 39 -23.22 21.37 -23.69
CA SER A 39 -22.96 21.09 -22.27
C SER A 39 -21.64 20.34 -22.07
N VAL A 40 -21.22 19.54 -23.06
CA VAL A 40 -19.95 18.79 -23.06
C VAL A 40 -18.74 19.72 -22.93
N TRP A 41 -18.74 20.86 -23.64
CA TRP A 41 -17.66 21.86 -23.50
C TRP A 41 -17.61 22.48 -22.11
N ARG A 42 -18.77 22.67 -21.48
CA ARG A 42 -18.83 23.18 -20.10
C ARG A 42 -18.29 22.15 -19.12
N LEU A 43 -18.62 20.87 -19.31
CA LEU A 43 -18.12 19.78 -18.49
C LEU A 43 -16.59 19.67 -18.60
N LEU A 44 -16.05 19.66 -19.83
CA LEU A 44 -14.60 19.64 -20.07
C LEU A 44 -13.89 20.82 -19.40
N ALA A 45 -14.39 22.05 -19.60
CA ALA A 45 -13.81 23.24 -19.00
C ALA A 45 -13.85 23.21 -17.45
N THR A 46 -14.87 22.58 -16.88
CA THR A 46 -14.99 22.39 -15.43
C THR A 46 -13.95 21.37 -14.95
N ALA A 47 -13.85 20.22 -15.59
CA ALA A 47 -12.87 19.19 -15.26
C ALA A 47 -11.42 19.71 -15.37
N GLN A 48 -11.09 20.49 -16.42
CA GLN A 48 -9.78 21.12 -16.56
C GLN A 48 -9.48 22.12 -15.43
N ARG A 49 -10.48 22.92 -15.02
CA ARG A 49 -10.32 23.85 -13.88
C ARG A 49 -10.07 23.08 -12.58
N ASP A 50 -10.84 22.04 -12.32
CA ASP A 50 -10.71 21.21 -11.13
C ASP A 50 -9.33 20.53 -11.07
N GLN A 51 -8.84 20.01 -12.20
CA GLN A 51 -7.49 19.46 -12.31
C GLN A 51 -6.41 20.52 -12.02
N MET A 52 -6.54 21.73 -12.55
CA MET A 52 -5.61 22.83 -12.27
C MET A 52 -5.59 23.21 -10.79
N ASP A 53 -6.77 23.24 -10.14
CA ASP A 53 -6.91 23.54 -8.73
C ASP A 53 -6.31 22.42 -7.86
N LEU A 54 -6.56 21.15 -8.19
CA LEU A 54 -5.93 20.00 -7.52
C LEU A 54 -4.41 20.01 -7.68
N ALA A 55 -3.89 20.28 -8.89
CA ALA A 55 -2.45 20.38 -9.14
C ALA A 55 -1.81 21.56 -8.37
N ARG A 56 -2.54 22.68 -8.23
CA ARG A 56 -2.09 23.81 -7.41
C ARG A 56 -2.04 23.44 -5.93
N LEU A 57 -3.09 22.82 -5.40
CA LEU A 57 -3.15 22.38 -4.00
C LEU A 57 -2.09 21.32 -3.69
N GLY A 58 -1.86 20.37 -4.60
CA GLY A 58 -0.81 19.36 -4.48
C GLY A 58 0.58 19.97 -4.35
N ARG A 59 0.90 20.99 -5.16
CA ARG A 59 2.17 21.73 -5.04
C ARG A 59 2.31 22.46 -3.70
N VAL A 60 1.23 23.06 -3.21
CA VAL A 60 1.24 23.70 -1.88
C VAL A 60 1.48 22.66 -0.78
N ALA A 61 0.79 21.52 -0.83
CA ALA A 61 0.99 20.43 0.13
C ALA A 61 2.41 19.88 0.10
N ALA A 62 2.97 19.65 -1.11
CA ALA A 62 4.36 19.22 -1.28
C ALA A 62 5.35 20.23 -0.67
N SER A 63 5.16 21.53 -0.91
CA SER A 63 6.03 22.56 -0.34
C SER A 63 6.01 22.62 1.19
N VAL A 64 4.87 22.27 1.81
CA VAL A 64 4.77 22.16 3.28
C VAL A 64 5.49 20.90 3.76
N ALA A 65 5.33 19.78 3.07
CA ALA A 65 6.00 18.52 3.40
C ALA A 65 7.52 18.65 3.31
N ASP A 66 8.05 19.34 2.30
CA ASP A 66 9.47 19.62 2.14
C ASP A 66 10.05 20.47 3.30
N GLY A 67 9.22 21.23 3.99
CA GLY A 67 9.60 22.03 5.16
C GLY A 67 9.50 21.29 6.51
N VAL A 68 8.95 20.07 6.53
CA VAL A 68 8.84 19.26 7.74
C VAL A 68 10.00 18.27 7.78
N ASP A 69 11.01 18.56 8.60
CA ASP A 69 12.01 17.56 8.97
C ASP A 69 11.30 16.44 9.75
N ALA A 70 11.05 15.32 9.07
CA ALA A 70 10.65 14.11 9.77
C ALA A 70 11.76 13.75 10.76
N PRO A 71 11.44 13.35 12.01
CA PRO A 71 12.43 12.80 12.91
C PRO A 71 12.90 11.48 12.31
N VAL A 72 13.91 11.55 11.45
CA VAL A 72 14.62 10.38 10.97
C VAL A 72 15.27 9.79 12.22
N PRO A 73 14.89 8.57 12.64
CA PRO A 73 15.59 7.91 13.73
C PRO A 73 17.03 7.80 13.27
N ARG A 74 17.91 8.64 13.84
CA ARG A 74 19.34 8.42 13.64
C ARG A 74 19.58 7.01 14.18
N PRO A 75 20.11 6.08 13.37
CA PRO A 75 20.51 4.80 13.91
C PRO A 75 21.45 5.11 15.07
N GLN A 76 21.00 4.89 16.30
CA GLN A 76 21.89 4.98 17.45
C GLN A 76 22.95 3.93 17.16
N PRO A 77 24.25 4.30 17.06
CA PRO A 77 25.27 3.28 16.99
C PRO A 77 25.08 2.41 18.24
N ALA A 78 24.70 1.15 18.03
CA ALA A 78 24.57 0.23 19.14
C ALA A 78 25.90 0.27 19.91
N PRO A 79 25.90 0.37 21.25
CA PRO A 79 27.13 0.31 22.01
C PRO A 79 27.79 -1.02 21.68
N VAL A 80 28.89 -0.98 20.92
CA VAL A 80 29.74 -2.13 20.68
C VAL A 80 30.37 -2.43 22.03
N ALA A 81 29.77 -3.36 22.78
CA ALA A 81 30.31 -3.83 24.04
C ALA A 81 31.63 -4.54 23.75
N THR A 82 32.74 -3.79 23.80
CA THR A 82 34.09 -4.34 23.82
C THR A 82 34.36 -4.91 25.20
N THR A 83 33.69 -6.01 25.52
CA THR A 83 33.95 -6.75 26.77
C THR A 83 35.24 -7.54 26.57
N ALA A 84 36.27 -7.10 27.27
CA ALA A 84 37.60 -7.71 27.33
C ALA A 84 37.53 -9.11 27.97
N TRP A 85 37.17 -10.12 27.17
CA TRP A 85 37.25 -11.55 27.49
C TRP A 85 37.98 -12.31 26.38
N THR A 86 39.13 -11.78 25.94
CA THR A 86 39.98 -12.41 24.91
C THR A 86 40.91 -13.51 25.45
N GLY A 87 40.80 -13.89 26.72
CA GLY A 87 41.68 -14.90 27.33
C GLY A 87 41.22 -16.36 27.22
N TRP A 88 39.92 -16.64 27.02
CA TRP A 88 39.38 -18.00 27.25
C TRP A 88 38.29 -18.48 26.28
N LEU A 89 38.05 -17.78 25.17
CA LEU A 89 37.07 -18.20 24.16
C LEU A 89 37.67 -18.99 22.98
N GLY A 90 39.00 -19.11 22.89
CA GLY A 90 39.65 -19.79 21.76
C GLY A 90 39.24 -21.26 21.60
N TRP A 91 39.08 -21.99 22.70
CA TRP A 91 38.66 -23.40 22.66
C TRP A 91 37.16 -23.55 22.39
N ALA A 92 36.33 -22.61 22.85
CA ALA A 92 34.89 -22.65 22.63
C ALA A 92 34.55 -22.43 21.15
N VAL A 93 35.23 -21.48 20.49
CA VAL A 93 35.06 -21.26 19.04
C VAL A 93 35.57 -22.47 18.25
N ALA A 94 36.72 -23.05 18.63
CA ALA A 94 37.22 -24.27 17.99
C ALA A 94 36.26 -25.47 18.16
N ALA A 95 35.67 -25.63 19.34
CA ALA A 95 34.68 -26.68 19.60
C ALA A 95 33.39 -26.48 18.80
N VAL A 96 32.90 -25.24 18.68
CA VAL A 96 31.70 -24.93 17.89
C VAL A 96 31.96 -25.11 16.39
N VAL A 97 33.13 -24.69 15.89
CA VAL A 97 33.52 -24.89 14.48
C VAL A 97 33.72 -26.37 14.17
N PHE A 98 34.36 -27.13 15.07
CA PHE A 98 34.54 -28.57 14.91
C PHE A 98 33.20 -29.33 14.96
N LEU A 99 32.32 -28.97 15.91
CA LEU A 99 30.99 -29.57 16.01
C LEU A 99 30.14 -29.28 14.76
N ALA A 100 30.21 -28.06 14.23
CA ALA A 100 29.54 -27.70 12.97
C ALA A 100 30.09 -28.50 11.77
N LEU A 101 31.41 -28.72 11.71
CA LEU A 101 32.05 -29.52 10.66
C LEU A 101 31.65 -31.00 10.72
N VAL A 102 31.61 -31.59 11.93
CA VAL A 102 31.22 -33.00 12.12
C VAL A 102 29.75 -33.22 11.78
N ILE A 103 28.85 -32.32 12.21
CA ILE A 103 27.42 -32.41 11.88
C ILE A 103 27.20 -32.25 10.36
N ASN A 104 27.95 -31.36 9.70
CA ASN A 104 27.86 -31.19 8.25
C ASN A 104 28.36 -32.42 7.47
N SER A 105 29.37 -33.14 7.99
CA SER A 105 29.93 -34.34 7.32
C SER A 105 29.09 -35.61 7.43
N LEU A 106 28.15 -35.67 8.38
CA LEU A 106 27.20 -36.79 8.53
C LEU A 106 25.89 -36.56 7.76
N THR A 107 25.73 -35.38 7.15
CA THR A 107 24.54 -35.05 6.38
C THR A 107 24.75 -35.50 4.93
N PRO A 108 23.95 -36.44 4.39
CA PRO A 108 24.07 -36.86 2.99
C PRO A 108 23.88 -35.64 2.07
N PRO A 109 24.59 -35.57 0.92
CA PRO A 109 24.53 -34.42 0.01
C PRO A 109 23.09 -34.18 -0.43
N GLN A 110 22.47 -33.19 0.18
CA GLN A 110 21.13 -32.76 -0.11
C GLN A 110 21.21 -31.97 -1.43
N PRO A 111 20.35 -32.25 -2.43
CA PRO A 111 20.33 -31.47 -3.67
C PRO A 111 20.09 -29.99 -3.33
N PRO A 112 20.59 -29.04 -4.14
CA PRO A 112 20.62 -27.62 -3.79
C PRO A 112 19.21 -27.12 -3.48
N ALA A 113 18.94 -26.98 -2.18
CA ALA A 113 17.71 -26.44 -1.66
C ALA A 113 17.90 -24.92 -1.53
N GLU A 114 17.11 -24.18 -2.28
CA GLU A 114 16.97 -22.74 -2.19
C GLU A 114 16.70 -22.33 -0.73
N GLY A 115 17.53 -21.42 -0.23
CA GLY A 115 17.64 -21.10 1.19
C GLY A 115 16.38 -20.47 1.78
N GLY A 116 15.68 -21.21 2.62
CA GLY A 116 14.72 -20.71 3.60
C GLY A 116 15.32 -20.73 4.99
N VAL A 117 15.56 -19.55 5.59
CA VAL A 117 15.98 -19.41 6.99
C VAL A 117 14.84 -19.91 7.90
N GLN A 118 15.00 -21.10 8.48
CA GLN A 118 14.06 -21.63 9.47
C GLN A 118 14.30 -20.95 10.83
N ALA A 119 13.58 -19.86 11.06
CA ALA A 119 13.44 -19.29 12.40
C ALA A 119 12.39 -20.11 13.19
N ALA A 120 12.77 -20.54 14.39
CA ALA A 120 12.07 -21.50 15.25
C ALA A 120 10.53 -21.30 15.33
N GLY A 121 9.79 -22.36 14.97
CA GLY A 121 8.35 -22.49 15.20
C GLY A 121 7.42 -21.91 14.12
N LEU A 122 7.96 -21.21 13.12
CA LEU A 122 7.20 -20.82 11.95
C LEU A 122 7.36 -21.90 10.88
N ALA A 123 6.24 -22.51 10.47
CA ALA A 123 6.24 -23.37 9.29
C ALA A 123 6.91 -22.62 8.13
N PRO A 124 7.76 -23.28 7.32
CA PRO A 124 8.48 -22.61 6.24
C PRO A 124 7.49 -21.90 5.33
N ILE A 125 7.55 -20.57 5.31
CA ILE A 125 6.71 -19.74 4.46
C ILE A 125 7.32 -19.81 3.07
N GLN A 126 6.74 -20.65 2.21
CA GLN A 126 7.24 -20.86 0.84
C GLN A 126 6.71 -19.81 -0.14
N THR A 127 5.58 -19.17 0.18
CA THR A 127 4.93 -18.20 -0.70
C THR A 127 4.45 -16.97 0.08
N ALA A 128 4.33 -15.82 -0.60
CA ALA A 128 3.74 -14.61 -0.04
C ALA A 128 2.29 -14.84 0.42
N GLN A 129 1.54 -15.71 -0.28
CA GLN A 129 0.18 -16.06 0.09
C GLN A 129 0.12 -16.82 1.43
N ASP A 130 1.11 -17.67 1.71
CA ASP A 130 1.20 -18.39 2.98
C ASP A 130 1.60 -17.47 4.13
N ALA A 131 2.44 -16.46 3.86
CA ALA A 131 2.72 -15.38 4.81
C ALA A 131 1.43 -14.66 5.22
N LEU A 132 0.63 -14.26 4.22
CA LEU A 132 -0.63 -13.57 4.44
C LEU A 132 -1.65 -14.43 5.19
N ARG A 133 -1.80 -15.71 4.81
CA ARG A 133 -2.68 -16.64 5.53
C ARG A 133 -2.26 -16.80 6.99
N THR A 134 -0.96 -16.92 7.23
CA THR A 134 -0.41 -17.04 8.58
C THR A 134 -0.67 -15.78 9.39
N TYR A 135 -0.47 -14.61 8.79
CA TYR A 135 -0.79 -13.32 9.38
C TYR A 135 -2.27 -13.21 9.75
N LEU A 136 -3.18 -13.52 8.82
CA LEU A 136 -4.62 -13.44 9.05
C LEU A 136 -5.06 -14.37 10.18
N ARG A 137 -4.58 -15.62 10.19
CA ARG A 137 -4.89 -16.59 11.25
C ARG A 137 -4.41 -16.09 12.62
N LYS A 138 -3.13 -15.72 12.72
CA LYS A 138 -2.54 -15.24 13.98
C LYS A 138 -3.21 -13.95 14.46
N GLY A 139 -3.48 -13.02 13.54
CA GLY A 139 -4.19 -11.79 13.84
C GLY A 139 -5.62 -12.03 14.33
N GLN A 140 -6.32 -13.04 13.81
CA GLN A 140 -7.64 -13.44 14.31
C GLN A 140 -7.57 -14.07 15.71
N GLU A 141 -6.57 -14.92 15.96
CA GLU A 141 -6.32 -15.52 17.28
C GLU A 141 -6.01 -14.45 18.34
N GLU A 142 -5.23 -13.44 17.99
CA GLU A 142 -4.91 -12.28 18.86
C GLU A 142 -6.06 -11.26 18.92
N GLY A 143 -7.06 -11.39 18.04
CA GLY A 143 -8.14 -10.43 17.84
C GLY A 143 -7.71 -9.09 17.23
N THR A 144 -6.47 -8.97 16.76
CA THR A 144 -5.99 -7.82 15.98
C THR A 144 -6.69 -7.76 14.63
N VAL A 145 -7.00 -8.88 14.00
CA VAL A 145 -7.78 -8.95 12.75
C VAL A 145 -9.23 -9.31 13.09
N LEU A 146 -10.16 -8.43 12.73
CA LEU A 146 -11.60 -8.64 12.96
C LEU A 146 -12.24 -9.51 11.89
N SER A 147 -11.88 -9.25 10.64
CA SER A 147 -12.41 -9.96 9.47
C SER A 147 -11.49 -9.74 8.27
N ALA A 148 -11.44 -10.74 7.38
CA ALA A 148 -10.94 -10.57 6.03
C ALA A 148 -12.12 -10.77 5.10
N GLU A 149 -12.50 -9.75 4.33
CA GLU A 149 -13.61 -9.90 3.40
C GLU A 149 -13.21 -10.87 2.28
N PRO A 150 -13.99 -11.95 2.04
CA PRO A 150 -13.65 -12.92 0.99
C PRO A 150 -13.75 -12.35 -0.43
N ARG A 151 -14.39 -11.19 -0.59
CA ARG A 151 -14.64 -10.56 -1.88
C ARG A 151 -13.39 -9.82 -2.34
N ARG A 152 -12.78 -10.34 -3.41
CA ARG A 152 -11.69 -9.66 -4.11
C ARG A 152 -12.28 -8.69 -5.12
N VAL A 153 -11.93 -7.42 -5.01
CA VAL A 153 -12.31 -6.42 -5.99
C VAL A 153 -11.26 -6.42 -7.09
N ILE A 154 -11.62 -6.83 -8.30
CA ILE A 154 -10.71 -6.80 -9.45
C ILE A 154 -10.52 -5.34 -9.86
N LEU A 155 -9.28 -4.88 -9.88
CA LEU A 155 -8.90 -3.56 -10.37
C LEU A 155 -8.66 -3.57 -11.87
N GLU A 156 -7.90 -4.57 -12.31
CA GLU A 156 -7.42 -4.66 -13.70
C GLU A 156 -7.33 -6.13 -14.09
N SER A 157 -7.65 -6.42 -15.35
CA SER A 157 -7.34 -7.67 -15.99
C SER A 157 -6.58 -7.40 -17.28
N ARG A 158 -5.48 -8.12 -17.50
CA ARG A 158 -4.72 -8.03 -18.74
C ARG A 158 -4.38 -9.42 -19.27
N PRO A 159 -4.39 -9.64 -20.59
CA PRO A 159 -3.94 -10.90 -21.17
C PRO A 159 -2.52 -11.20 -20.71
N ASN A 160 -2.26 -12.44 -20.32
CA ASN A 160 -0.92 -12.86 -19.97
C ASN A 160 -0.03 -12.80 -21.23
N PRO A 161 1.15 -12.15 -21.21
CA PRO A 161 2.04 -12.08 -22.37
C PRO A 161 2.47 -13.45 -22.92
N GLY A 162 2.37 -14.52 -22.12
CA GLY A 162 2.60 -15.89 -22.57
C GLY A 162 1.48 -16.50 -23.42
N GLY A 163 0.38 -15.79 -23.67
CA GLY A 163 -0.77 -16.26 -24.44
C GLY A 163 -1.76 -17.13 -23.65
N ASP A 164 -1.35 -17.61 -22.47
CA ASP A 164 -2.19 -18.44 -21.61
C ASP A 164 -2.82 -17.61 -20.48
N GLY A 165 -4.10 -17.27 -20.66
CA GLY A 165 -4.95 -16.70 -19.62
C GLY A 165 -4.80 -15.20 -19.38
N TYR A 166 -5.16 -14.77 -18.17
CA TYR A 166 -5.19 -13.38 -17.75
C TYR A 166 -4.45 -13.19 -16.43
N GLU A 167 -3.70 -12.10 -16.33
CA GLU A 167 -3.23 -11.57 -15.06
C GLU A 167 -4.33 -10.70 -14.46
N LEU A 168 -4.68 -10.99 -13.20
CA LEU A 168 -5.70 -10.25 -12.45
C LEU A 168 -5.03 -9.49 -11.32
N ILE A 169 -5.21 -8.17 -11.30
CA ILE A 169 -4.82 -7.32 -10.18
C ILE A 169 -6.08 -7.09 -9.35
N TYR A 170 -6.03 -7.41 -8.05
CA TYR A 170 -7.18 -7.25 -7.16
C TYR A 170 -6.79 -6.62 -5.83
N ILE A 171 -7.75 -5.95 -5.19
CA ILE A 171 -7.66 -5.50 -3.80
C ILE A 171 -8.31 -6.55 -2.90
N GLN A 172 -7.63 -6.84 -1.79
CA GLN A 172 -8.18 -7.60 -0.67
C GLN A 172 -8.28 -6.68 0.54
N GLN A 173 -9.49 -6.51 1.08
CA GLN A 173 -9.71 -5.69 2.27
C GLN A 173 -9.57 -6.54 3.54
N ILE A 174 -8.79 -6.04 4.49
CA ILE A 174 -8.54 -6.66 5.80
C ILE A 174 -8.96 -5.64 6.86
N MET A 175 -9.83 -6.06 7.78
CA MET A 175 -10.28 -5.22 8.87
C MET A 175 -9.46 -5.53 10.12
N GLU A 176 -8.72 -4.54 10.60
CA GLU A 176 -7.91 -4.64 11.81
C GLU A 176 -8.45 -3.78 12.94
N ARG A 177 -8.28 -4.25 14.17
CA ARG A 177 -8.59 -3.55 15.40
C ARG A 177 -7.30 -2.97 15.97
N ALA A 178 -7.21 -1.65 15.98
CA ALA A 178 -6.19 -0.92 16.71
C ALA A 178 -6.80 -0.22 17.93
N VAL A 179 -6.18 -0.36 19.10
CA VAL A 179 -6.53 0.40 20.29
C VAL A 179 -5.51 1.52 20.45
N VAL A 180 -5.94 2.75 20.18
CA VAL A 180 -5.09 3.94 20.32
C VAL A 180 -5.45 4.72 21.58
N PRO A 181 -4.46 5.23 22.35
CA PRO A 181 -4.74 6.01 23.57
C PRO A 181 -5.50 7.30 23.30
N SER A 182 -5.31 7.88 22.11
CA SER A 182 -5.96 9.11 21.68
C SER A 182 -6.11 9.10 20.17
N LEU A 183 -7.31 9.40 19.69
CA LEU A 183 -7.63 9.61 18.30
C LEU A 183 -7.91 11.10 18.10
N TYR A 184 -7.29 11.70 17.08
CA TYR A 184 -7.50 13.10 16.72
C TYR A 184 -8.12 13.16 15.32
N GLN A 185 -9.03 14.10 15.12
CA GLN A 185 -9.62 14.42 13.82
C GLN A 185 -9.27 15.85 13.45
N ILE A 186 -9.17 16.13 12.16
CA ILE A 186 -9.04 17.49 11.66
C ILE A 186 -10.43 18.12 11.72
N GLU A 187 -10.62 19.07 12.63
CA GLU A 187 -11.89 19.76 12.85
C GLU A 187 -11.67 21.24 12.55
N GLY A 188 -11.77 21.57 11.26
CA GLY A 188 -11.68 22.95 10.77
C GLY A 188 -10.25 23.48 10.57
N ARG A 189 -10.17 24.81 10.50
CA ARG A 189 -8.93 25.59 10.39
C ARG A 189 -8.92 26.64 11.48
N ASP A 190 -7.76 26.91 12.05
CA ASP A 190 -7.57 28.01 13.01
C ASP A 190 -7.69 29.38 12.32
N GLU A 191 -7.60 30.46 13.10
CA GLU A 191 -7.64 31.85 12.59
C GLU A 191 -6.50 32.17 11.61
N ARG A 192 -5.46 31.32 11.54
CA ARG A 192 -4.32 31.43 10.63
C ARG A 192 -4.44 30.50 9.42
N GLY A 193 -5.59 29.83 9.26
CA GLY A 193 -5.87 28.90 8.16
C GLY A 193 -5.18 27.55 8.28
N ARG A 194 -4.57 27.20 9.41
CA ARG A 194 -3.92 25.90 9.64
C ARG A 194 -4.93 24.87 10.12
N PRO A 195 -4.82 23.59 9.72
CA PRO A 195 -5.72 22.55 10.20
C PRO A 195 -5.64 22.43 11.73
N SER A 196 -6.79 22.51 12.40
CA SER A 196 -6.89 22.31 13.84
C SER A 196 -7.19 20.85 14.15
N LEU A 197 -6.35 20.23 14.99
CA LEU A 197 -6.59 18.89 15.51
C LEU A 197 -7.51 18.99 16.72
N ALA A 198 -8.67 18.36 16.64
CA ALA A 198 -9.55 18.14 17.77
C ALA A 198 -9.48 16.68 18.20
N ARG A 199 -9.57 16.44 19.51
CA ARG A 199 -9.69 15.08 20.03
C ARG A 199 -11.00 14.48 19.49
N TYR A 200 -10.92 13.34 18.84
CA TYR A 200 -12.09 12.63 18.33
C TYR A 200 -13.07 12.39 19.47
N ARG A 201 -14.28 12.93 19.33
CA ARG A 201 -15.40 12.65 20.22
C ARG A 201 -16.36 11.76 19.45
N PRO A 202 -16.58 10.50 19.86
CA PRO A 202 -17.54 9.64 19.18
C PRO A 202 -18.90 10.33 19.22
N GLN A 203 -19.43 10.66 18.04
CA GLN A 203 -20.78 11.19 17.93
C GLN A 203 -21.70 10.09 18.43
N ARG A 204 -22.46 10.36 19.50
CA ARG A 204 -23.52 9.46 19.93
C ARG A 204 -24.52 9.41 18.79
N ILE A 205 -24.44 8.37 17.96
CA ILE A 205 -25.49 8.03 17.01
C ILE A 205 -26.72 7.78 17.88
N GLY A 206 -27.65 8.73 17.88
CA GLY A 206 -28.92 8.57 18.56
C GLY A 206 -29.57 7.31 18.03
N ARG A 207 -29.92 6.37 18.92
CA ARG A 207 -30.75 5.22 18.55
C ARG A 207 -32.06 5.80 18.02
N MET A 208 -32.28 5.68 16.71
CA MET A 208 -33.60 5.76 16.11
C MET A 208 -34.39 4.50 16.45
#